data_AF-A0A3D1BNC5-F1
#
_entry.id   AF-A0A3D1BNC5-F1
#
_cell.length_a   1.000
_cell.length_b   1.000
_cell.length_c   1.000
_cell.angle_alpha   90.00
_cell.angle_beta   90.00
_cell.angle_gamma   90.00
#
_symmetry.space_group_name_H-M   'P 1'
#
loop_
_entity.id
_entity.type
_entity.pdbx_description
1 polymer ?
#
loop_
_entity_poly.entity_id
_entity_poly.type
_entity_poly.pdbx_seq_one_letter_code
_entity_poly.pdbx_strand_id
1 'polypeptide(L)'
;MLVLEEYFKGHRYQWDAPGYHSDMVQWDKDMMHKIMSCTKSFTSACIAIAIEEGFIDNVNRSIFDYLPGHHQYKSGGKEDITLEHLLTMTSGLEWNEWNAAHDTSANDIDRIYF
;
A
#
# COMPACT_ATOMS: atom_id res chain seq x y z
N MET A 1 18.49 16.37 -8.87
CA MET A 1 17.29 15.57 -9.24
C MET A 1 16.60 16.30 -10.37
N LEU A 2 16.49 15.68 -11.54
CA LEU A 2 15.70 16.22 -12.65
C LEU A 2 14.27 15.69 -12.48
N VAL A 3 13.29 16.57 -12.35
CA VAL A 3 11.87 16.19 -12.35
C VAL A 3 11.30 16.65 -13.68
N LEU A 4 10.92 15.70 -14.52
CA LEU A 4 10.14 15.94 -15.73
C LEU A 4 8.69 15.62 -15.40
N GLU A 5 7.80 16.53 -15.72
CA GLU A 5 6.36 16.35 -15.56
C GLU A 5 5.66 16.83 -16.84
N GLU A 6 4.90 15.93 -17.45
CA GLU A 6 4.15 16.19 -18.69
C GLU A 6 2.75 15.60 -18.54
N TYR A 7 1.76 16.31 -19.06
CA TYR A 7 0.36 15.97 -18.90
C TYR A 7 -0.33 15.74 -20.23
N PHE A 8 -1.15 14.70 -20.29
CA PHE A 8 -1.80 14.24 -21.52
C PHE A 8 -3.30 14.06 -21.30
N LYS A 9 -4.03 13.84 -22.40
CA LYS A 9 -5.40 13.33 -22.28
C LYS A 9 -5.37 11.87 -21.84
N GLY A 10 -6.20 11.50 -20.88
CA GLY A 10 -6.32 10.12 -20.41
C GLY A 10 -7.61 9.91 -19.62
N HIS A 11 -7.93 8.66 -19.34
CA HIS A 11 -9.08 8.31 -18.52
C HIS A 11 -8.78 8.50 -17.04
N ARG A 12 -9.77 8.98 -16.28
CA ARG A 12 -9.72 8.90 -14.82
C ARG A 12 -9.86 7.45 -14.37
N TYR A 13 -9.02 7.04 -13.41
CA TYR A 13 -9.10 5.69 -12.85
C TYR A 13 -10.36 5.52 -11.99
N GLN A 14 -11.20 4.57 -12.37
CA GLN A 14 -12.37 4.10 -11.65
C GLN A 14 -12.28 2.59 -11.51
N TRP A 15 -12.32 2.07 -10.28
CA TRP A 15 -11.98 0.67 -10.00
C TRP A 15 -13.02 -0.33 -10.54
N ASP A 16 -14.30 0.06 -10.61
CA ASP A 16 -15.43 -0.77 -11.02
C ASP A 16 -15.86 -0.57 -12.49
N ALA A 17 -15.10 0.23 -13.25
CA ALA A 17 -15.39 0.48 -14.65
C ALA A 17 -14.64 -0.50 -15.59
N PRO A 18 -15.19 -0.83 -16.77
CA PRO A 18 -14.48 -1.65 -17.75
C PRO A 18 -13.09 -1.09 -18.09
N GLY A 19 -12.05 -1.90 -17.87
CA GLY A 19 -10.66 -1.49 -18.08
C GLY A 19 -10.17 -0.39 -17.13
N TYR A 20 -10.85 -0.20 -16.01
CA TYR A 20 -10.58 0.84 -15.00
C TYR A 20 -10.73 2.29 -15.48
N HIS A 21 -11.46 2.51 -16.57
CA HIS A 21 -11.59 3.80 -17.23
C HIS A 21 -12.95 4.43 -16.98
N SER A 22 -12.94 5.67 -16.48
CA SER A 22 -14.11 6.55 -16.45
C SER A 22 -13.96 7.68 -17.48
N ASP A 23 -14.25 8.92 -17.09
CA ASP A 23 -14.22 10.07 -17.98
C ASP A 23 -12.83 10.30 -18.58
N MET A 24 -12.80 10.63 -19.88
CA MET A 24 -11.61 11.12 -20.55
C MET A 24 -11.39 12.58 -20.16
N VAL A 25 -10.25 12.90 -19.55
CA VAL A 25 -9.88 14.24 -19.09
C VAL A 25 -8.58 14.71 -19.71
N GLN A 26 -8.40 16.02 -19.83
CA GLN A 26 -7.08 16.62 -20.03
C GLN A 26 -6.46 16.79 -18.65
N TRP A 27 -5.42 16.01 -18.33
CA TRP A 27 -4.74 16.14 -17.05
C TRP A 27 -3.98 17.46 -16.95
N ASP A 28 -3.86 17.96 -15.71
CA ASP A 28 -3.03 19.10 -15.35
C ASP A 28 -2.45 18.94 -13.93
N LYS A 29 -1.62 19.91 -13.53
CA LYS A 29 -0.89 19.92 -12.26
C LYS A 29 -1.71 20.15 -11.01
N ASP A 30 -2.92 20.68 -11.16
CA ASP A 30 -3.80 21.01 -10.05
C ASP A 30 -4.86 19.90 -9.83
N MET A 31 -4.90 18.90 -10.72
CA MET A 31 -5.74 17.71 -10.58
C MET A 31 -5.17 16.68 -9.61
N MET A 32 -6.05 16.01 -8.86
CA MET A 32 -5.66 14.88 -8.00
C MET A 32 -5.33 13.64 -8.83
N HIS A 33 -4.17 13.04 -8.56
CA HIS A 33 -3.69 11.81 -9.20
C HIS A 33 -3.78 10.62 -8.23
N LYS A 34 -4.22 9.47 -8.72
CA LYS A 34 -4.15 8.20 -7.97
C LYS A 34 -2.75 7.61 -8.14
N ILE A 35 -1.93 7.70 -7.10
CA ILE A 35 -0.51 7.32 -7.15
C ILE A 35 -0.24 5.87 -6.74
N MET A 36 -1.26 5.14 -6.30
CA MET A 36 -1.17 3.72 -5.93
C MET A 36 0.02 3.42 -5.00
N SER A 37 0.88 2.47 -5.40
CA SER A 37 2.02 2.02 -4.62
C SER A 37 3.11 3.07 -4.38
N CYS A 38 3.10 4.23 -5.06
CA CYS A 38 4.00 5.34 -4.69
C CYS A 38 3.78 5.78 -3.24
N THR A 39 2.59 5.56 -2.67
CA THR A 39 2.28 5.80 -1.25
C THR A 39 3.24 5.05 -0.31
N LYS A 40 3.74 3.87 -0.68
CA LYS A 40 4.65 3.06 0.14
C LYS A 40 5.95 3.77 0.47
N SER A 41 6.46 4.62 -0.44
CA SER A 41 7.66 5.42 -0.20
C SER A 41 7.42 6.47 0.89
N PHE A 42 6.26 7.12 0.87
CA PHE A 42 5.86 8.06 1.93
C PHE A 42 5.63 7.35 3.25
N THR A 43 4.95 6.20 3.25
CA THR A 43 4.78 5.38 4.46
C THR A 43 6.14 4.98 5.05
N SER A 44 7.09 4.55 4.23
CA SER A 44 8.45 4.20 4.69
C SER A 44 9.18 5.39 5.30
N ALA A 45 9.06 6.59 4.69
CA ALA A 45 9.62 7.81 5.25
C ALA A 45 8.99 8.17 6.61
N CYS A 46 7.65 8.03 6.74
CA CYS A 46 6.96 8.23 8.02
C CYS A 46 7.45 7.26 9.10
N ILE A 47 7.73 6.00 8.77
CA ILE A 47 8.30 5.04 9.73
C ILE A 47 9.71 5.47 10.16
N ALA A 48 10.55 5.94 9.24
CA ALA A 48 11.88 6.44 9.59
C ALA A 48 11.80 7.66 10.54
N ILE A 49 10.90 8.60 10.27
CA ILE A 49 10.66 9.75 11.15
C ILE A 49 10.15 9.29 12.52
N ALA A 50 9.23 8.33 12.57
CA ALA A 50 8.73 7.79 13.84
C ALA A 50 9.81 7.09 14.66
N ILE A 51 10.83 6.51 14.02
CA ILE A 51 12.02 5.97 14.70
C ILE A 51 12.88 7.10 15.25
N GLU A 52 13.15 8.13 14.46
CA GLU A 52 13.96 9.29 14.87
C GLU A 52 13.34 10.03 16.08
N GLU A 53 12.01 10.17 16.09
CA GLU A 53 11.25 10.80 17.18
C GLU A 53 11.03 9.87 18.41
N GLY A 54 11.48 8.61 18.34
CA GLY A 54 11.39 7.66 19.45
C GLY A 54 10.01 7.04 19.68
N PHE A 55 9.06 7.18 18.74
CA PHE A 55 7.78 6.47 18.78
C PHE A 55 7.94 4.99 18.43
N ILE A 56 8.93 4.66 17.60
CA ILE A 56 9.32 3.30 17.23
C ILE A 56 10.77 3.12 17.64
N ASP A 57 11.09 2.04 18.35
CA ASP A 57 12.47 1.78 18.80
C ASP A 57 13.38 1.49 17.59
N ASN A 58 13.03 0.48 16.79
CA ASN A 58 13.72 0.14 15.56
C ASN A 58 12.88 -0.80 14.69
N VAL A 59 13.36 -1.10 13.48
CA VAL A 59 12.64 -1.94 12.50
C VAL A 59 12.57 -3.43 12.86
N ASN A 60 13.36 -3.91 13.83
CA ASN A 60 13.37 -5.31 14.24
C ASN A 60 12.22 -5.65 15.22
N ARG A 61 11.42 -4.66 15.62
CA ARG A 61 10.27 -4.86 16.49
C ARG A 61 9.15 -5.58 15.74
N SER A 62 8.48 -6.50 16.44
CA SER A 62 7.29 -7.19 15.92
C SER A 62 6.19 -6.17 15.63
N ILE A 63 5.47 -6.33 14.53
CA ILE A 63 4.35 -5.45 14.19
C ILE A 63 3.26 -5.45 15.27
N PHE A 64 3.11 -6.56 16.00
CA PHE A 64 2.12 -6.68 17.07
C PHE A 64 2.40 -5.82 18.30
N ASP A 65 3.62 -5.28 18.45
CA ASP A 65 3.92 -4.29 19.49
C ASP A 65 3.15 -2.98 19.24
N TYR A 66 2.83 -2.69 17.97
CA TYR A 66 2.14 -1.47 17.53
C TYR A 66 0.65 -1.70 17.20
N LEU A 67 0.19 -2.95 17.20
CA LEU A 67 -1.20 -3.32 16.90
C LEU A 67 -1.87 -4.08 18.07
N PRO A 68 -2.02 -3.46 19.26
CA PRO A 68 -2.55 -4.14 20.45
C PRO A 68 -3.97 -4.70 20.27
N GLY A 69 -4.80 -4.06 19.45
CA GLY A 69 -6.17 -4.54 19.13
C GLY A 69 -6.24 -5.72 18.15
N HIS A 70 -5.09 -6.21 17.68
CA HIS A 70 -5.01 -7.26 16.64
C HIS A 70 -4.28 -8.51 17.12
N HIS A 71 -4.05 -8.66 18.43
CA HIS A 71 -3.31 -9.79 19.00
C HIS A 71 -3.95 -11.16 18.72
N GLN A 72 -5.24 -11.23 18.37
CA GLN A 72 -5.87 -12.46 17.88
C GLN A 72 -5.19 -13.04 16.63
N TYR A 73 -4.48 -12.21 15.86
CA TYR A 73 -3.71 -12.64 14.69
C TYR A 73 -2.24 -12.94 14.99
N LYS A 74 -1.78 -12.75 16.24
CA LYS A 74 -0.42 -13.03 16.71
C LYS A 74 -0.24 -14.54 16.95
N SER A 75 -0.33 -15.31 15.88
CA SER A 75 -0.19 -16.76 15.91
C SER A 75 0.24 -17.31 14.55
N GLY A 76 0.77 -18.53 14.56
CA GLY A 76 1.13 -19.26 13.35
C GLY A 76 2.35 -18.65 12.64
N GLY A 77 3.33 -18.16 13.39
CA GLY A 77 4.55 -17.54 12.88
C GLY A 77 4.40 -16.05 12.51
N LYS A 78 3.19 -15.48 12.58
CA LYS A 78 2.99 -14.04 12.32
C LYS A 78 3.59 -13.19 13.43
N GLU A 79 3.71 -13.72 14.64
CA GLU A 79 4.35 -13.09 15.79
C GLU A 79 5.78 -12.61 15.51
N ASP A 80 6.48 -13.28 14.58
CA ASP A 80 7.86 -12.98 14.17
C ASP A 80 7.94 -11.96 13.03
N ILE A 81 6.81 -11.48 12.51
CA ILE A 81 6.79 -10.43 11.47
C ILE A 81 7.20 -9.11 12.11
N THR A 82 8.36 -8.60 11.69
CA THR A 82 8.89 -7.31 12.11
C THR A 82 8.44 -6.18 11.18
N LEU A 83 8.68 -4.93 11.58
CA LEU A 83 8.51 -3.77 10.71
C LEU A 83 9.41 -3.87 9.45
N GLU A 84 10.64 -4.35 9.58
CA GLU A 84 11.55 -4.54 8.45
C GLU A 84 10.96 -5.48 7.39
N HIS A 85 10.38 -6.60 7.81
CA HIS A 85 9.74 -7.54 6.89
C HIS A 85 8.60 -6.90 6.09
N LEU A 86 7.84 -5.97 6.69
CA LEU A 86 6.75 -5.27 6.01
C LEU A 86 7.27 -4.19 5.05
N LEU A 87 8.30 -3.44 5.45
CA LEU A 87 8.89 -2.39 4.63
C LEU A 87 9.62 -2.95 3.39
N THR A 88 10.14 -4.17 3.48
CA THR A 88 10.92 -4.83 2.43
C THR A 88 10.13 -5.89 1.66
N MET A 89 8.84 -6.06 1.97
CA MET A 89 7.96 -7.06 1.33
C MET A 89 8.42 -8.52 1.53
N THR A 90 9.00 -8.84 2.69
CA THR A 90 9.51 -10.19 3.04
C THR A 90 8.79 -10.83 4.23
N SER A 91 7.58 -10.37 4.55
CA SER A 91 6.79 -10.91 5.68
C SER A 91 6.24 -12.32 5.46
N GLY A 92 6.25 -12.81 4.21
CA GLY A 92 5.66 -14.10 3.86
C GLY A 92 4.13 -14.10 3.88
N LEU A 93 3.48 -12.95 4.04
CA LEU A 93 2.03 -12.82 3.89
C LEU A 93 1.65 -13.04 2.42
N GLU A 94 0.64 -13.86 2.19
CA GLU A 94 0.11 -14.09 0.85
C GLU A 94 -0.53 -12.82 0.28
N TRP A 95 -0.30 -12.59 -1.01
CA TRP A 95 -0.90 -11.50 -1.77
C TRP A 95 -1.23 -12.01 -3.19
N ASN A 96 -2.48 -12.41 -3.38
CA ASN A 96 -2.99 -12.93 -4.63
C ASN A 96 -3.75 -11.86 -5.42
N GLU A 97 -2.99 -11.00 -6.11
CA GLU A 97 -3.55 -9.99 -7.02
C GLU A 97 -3.52 -10.42 -8.49
N TRP A 98 -2.50 -11.19 -8.88
CA TRP A 98 -2.22 -11.49 -10.28
C TRP A 98 -2.84 -12.80 -10.77
N ASN A 99 -3.17 -13.72 -9.85
CA ASN A 99 -3.71 -15.04 -10.18
C ASN A 99 -5.20 -15.18 -9.87
N ALA A 100 -5.86 -14.09 -9.49
CA ALA A 100 -7.30 -14.04 -9.23
C ALA A 100 -7.97 -12.99 -10.10
N ALA A 101 -9.19 -13.28 -10.56
CA ALA A 101 -9.98 -12.30 -11.30
C ALA A 101 -10.37 -11.14 -10.38
N HIS A 102 -10.32 -9.93 -10.93
CA HIS A 102 -10.88 -8.75 -10.27
C HIS A 102 -12.41 -8.84 -10.14
N ASP A 103 -12.97 -8.01 -9.26
CA ASP A 103 -14.36 -8.03 -8.79
C ASP A 103 -14.73 -9.34 -8.08
N THR A 104 -13.76 -9.99 -7.43
CA THR A 104 -14.00 -11.21 -6.66
C THR A 104 -13.34 -11.17 -5.30
N SER A 105 -13.92 -11.84 -4.29
CA SER A 105 -13.28 -12.00 -2.98
C SER A 105 -12.04 -12.90 -2.99
N ALA A 106 -11.66 -13.45 -4.15
CA ALA A 106 -10.45 -14.25 -4.31
C ALA A 106 -9.22 -13.40 -4.65
N ASN A 107 -9.42 -12.15 -5.11
CA ASN A 107 -8.34 -11.21 -5.38
C ASN A 107 -8.11 -10.32 -4.16
N ASP A 108 -6.88 -10.34 -3.64
CA ASP A 108 -6.57 -9.60 -2.40
C ASP A 108 -6.62 -8.08 -2.57
N ILE A 109 -6.46 -7.53 -3.78
CA ILE A 109 -6.65 -6.08 -3.99
C ILE A 109 -8.10 -5.66 -3.78
N ASP A 110 -9.05 -6.50 -4.21
CA ASP A 110 -10.47 -6.23 -4.08
C ASP A 110 -10.88 -6.34 -2.61
N ARG A 111 -10.36 -7.36 -1.90
CA ARG A 111 -10.62 -7.58 -0.46
C ARG A 111 -10.16 -6.43 0.45
N ILE A 112 -9.28 -5.54 -0.01
CA ILE A 112 -8.93 -4.34 0.77
C ILE A 112 -10.10 -3.35 0.81
N TYR A 113 -10.98 -3.35 -0.20
CA TYR A 113 -12.04 -2.38 -0.36
C TYR A 113 -13.44 -2.91 0.02
N PHE A 114 -13.57 -4.21 0.34
CA PHE A 114 -14.82 -4.89 0.72
C PHE A 114 -14.70 -5.65 2.04
#